data_AF-K1PAI7-F1
#
_entry.id   AF-K1PAI7-F1
#
_cell.length_a   1.000
_cell.length_b   1.000
_cell.length_c   1.000
_cell.angle_alpha   90.00
_cell.angle_beta   90.00
_cell.angle_gamma   90.00
#
_symmetry.space_group_name_H-M   'P 1'
#
loop_
_entity.id
_entity.type
_entity.pdbx_description
1 polymer ?
#
loop_
_entity_poly.entity_id
_entity_poly.type
_entity_poly.pdbx_seq_one_letter_code
_entity_poly.pdbx_strand_id
1 'polypeptide(L)'
;MELAFLVFGALWYKVLCEELYVTTPTSVLHIDTSTSQTSTIVTKENGRLLGLAADWRGERLYYTDVSPTGGGIYTANLQGGDVRKLPIQYPGKF
;
A
#
# COMPACT_ATOMS: atom_id res chain seq x y z
N MET A 1 9.49 -26.57 44.83
CA MET A 1 8.02 -26.57 44.88
C MET A 1 7.65 -25.33 45.68
N GLU A 2 7.16 -24.24 45.13
CA GLU A 2 6.51 -23.99 43.85
C GLU A 2 6.74 -22.49 43.51
N LEU A 3 7.26 -22.21 42.31
CA LEU A 3 7.40 -20.86 41.76
C LEU A 3 6.06 -20.48 41.15
N ALA A 4 5.33 -19.56 41.77
CA ALA A 4 4.13 -18.97 41.19
C ALA A 4 4.24 -17.44 41.20
N PHE A 5 5.16 -16.91 40.38
CA PHE A 5 5.00 -15.55 39.89
C PHE A 5 3.84 -15.58 38.90
N LEU A 6 2.67 -15.18 39.38
CA LEU A 6 1.50 -14.84 38.58
C LEU A 6 1.91 -13.80 37.53
N VAL A 7 2.14 -14.26 36.31
CA VAL A 7 2.30 -13.43 35.12
C VAL A 7 0.94 -12.82 34.78
N PHE A 8 0.53 -11.81 35.53
CA PHE A 8 -0.46 -10.83 35.10
C PHE A 8 0.27 -9.73 34.32
N GLY A 9 0.87 -10.11 33.20
CA GLY A 9 1.36 -9.19 32.19
C GLY A 9 0.46 -9.34 30.99
N ALA A 10 -0.59 -8.52 30.93
CA ALA A 10 -1.49 -8.43 29.79
C ALA A 10 -0.69 -8.52 28.48
N LEU A 11 -1.04 -9.52 27.67
CA LEU A 11 -0.48 -9.75 26.35
C LEU A 11 -1.00 -8.64 25.42
N TRP A 12 -0.43 -7.44 25.54
CA TRP A 12 -0.62 -6.35 24.60
C TRP A 12 0.25 -6.64 23.39
N TYR A 13 -0.20 -7.50 22.47
CA TYR A 13 0.27 -7.37 21.09
C TYR A 13 -0.35 -6.07 20.55
N LYS A 14 0.30 -4.93 20.80
CA LYS A 14 0.19 -3.83 19.84
C LYS A 14 0.63 -4.42 18.51
N VAL A 15 -0.29 -4.49 17.54
CA VAL A 15 0.08 -4.78 16.17
C VAL A 15 1.00 -3.64 15.74
N LEU A 16 2.32 -3.86 15.80
CA LEU A 16 3.33 -2.91 15.34
C LEU A 16 3.79 -3.27 13.91
N CYS A 17 2.87 -3.76 13.08
CA CYS A 17 3.10 -3.73 11.64
C CYS A 17 2.66 -2.35 11.15
N GLU A 18 3.55 -1.38 11.30
CA GLU A 18 3.37 -0.05 10.73
C GLU A 18 3.84 -0.14 9.27
N GLU A 19 2.93 -0.49 8.37
CA GLU A 19 3.27 -0.58 6.95
C GLU A 19 3.40 0.81 6.34
N LEU A 20 4.47 1.04 5.58
CA LEU A 20 4.65 2.26 4.80
C LEU A 20 4.64 1.95 3.31
N TYR A 21 3.86 2.72 2.55
CA TYR A 21 3.84 2.66 1.09
C TYR A 21 4.44 3.93 0.51
N VAL A 22 5.34 3.77 -0.48
CA VAL A 22 6.07 4.88 -1.10
C VAL A 22 6.01 4.75 -2.61
N THR A 23 5.76 5.85 -3.32
CA THR A 23 5.90 5.90 -4.78
C THR A 23 7.28 6.39 -5.20
N THR A 24 7.89 5.71 -6.14
CA THR A 24 8.96 6.22 -7.00
C THR A 24 8.35 6.57 -8.37
N PRO A 25 9.11 7.15 -9.33
CA PRO A 25 8.57 7.45 -10.65
C PRO A 25 7.94 6.24 -11.37
N THR A 26 8.42 5.02 -11.12
CA THR A 26 7.97 3.81 -11.85
C THR A 26 7.48 2.69 -10.96
N SER A 27 7.47 2.87 -9.64
CA SER A 27 7.16 1.78 -8.71
C SER A 27 6.36 2.25 -7.50
N VAL A 28 5.58 1.32 -6.93
CA VAL A 28 5.11 1.42 -5.55
C VAL A 28 5.92 0.44 -4.72
N LEU A 29 6.52 0.96 -3.66
CA LEU A 29 7.27 0.21 -2.67
C LEU A 29 6.41 -0.01 -1.43
N HIS A 30 6.62 -1.15 -0.80
CA HIS A 30 6.09 -1.51 0.49
C HIS A 30 7.27 -1.69 1.45
N ILE A 31 7.20 -1.04 2.61
CA ILE A 31 8.24 -1.03 3.63
C ILE A 31 7.62 -1.53 4.93
N ASP A 32 8.10 -2.68 5.39
CA ASP A 32 7.87 -3.14 6.75
C ASP A 32 8.78 -2.30 7.66
N THR A 33 8.20 -1.40 8.44
CA THR A 33 8.98 -0.49 9.30
C THR A 33 9.56 -1.20 10.53
N SER A 34 9.05 -2.38 10.88
CA SER A 34 9.58 -3.16 12.02
C SER A 34 10.90 -3.84 11.66
N THR A 35 11.03 -4.30 10.41
CA THR A 35 12.23 -4.97 9.90
C THR A 35 13.07 -4.10 8.98
N SER A 36 12.57 -2.93 8.58
CA SER A 36 13.11 -2.07 7.52
C SER A 36 13.24 -2.78 6.16
N GLN A 37 12.58 -3.92 5.97
CA GLN A 37 12.57 -4.60 4.68
C GLN A 37 11.73 -3.81 3.68
N THR A 38 12.27 -3.65 2.47
CA THR A 38 11.61 -2.96 1.36
C THR A 38 11.33 -3.95 0.24
N SER A 39 10.11 -3.94 -0.29
CA SER A 39 9.71 -4.72 -1.46
C SER A 39 9.08 -3.83 -2.51
N THR A 40 9.34 -4.10 -3.79
CA THR A 40 8.61 -3.48 -4.89
C THR A 40 7.35 -4.29 -5.15
N ILE A 41 6.19 -3.70 -4.92
CA ILE A 41 4.89 -4.39 -5.05
C ILE A 41 4.18 -4.05 -6.35
N VAL A 42 4.44 -2.87 -6.92
CA VAL A 42 3.93 -2.50 -8.25
C VAL A 42 5.07 -1.96 -9.09
N THR A 43 5.15 -2.42 -10.34
CA THR A 43 6.04 -1.87 -11.36
C THR A 43 5.21 -1.37 -12.53
N LYS A 44 5.49 -0.14 -12.96
CA LYS A 44 4.86 0.51 -14.11
C LYS A 44 5.96 0.94 -15.08
N GLU A 45 6.27 0.07 -16.03
CA GLU A 45 7.25 0.38 -17.08
C GLU A 45 6.83 1.66 -17.82
N ASN A 46 7.78 2.58 -17.97
CA ASN A 46 7.56 3.90 -18.58
C ASN A 46 6.47 4.77 -17.88
N GLY A 47 6.12 4.45 -16.63
CA GLY A 47 5.19 5.21 -15.82
C GLY A 47 5.80 6.51 -15.27
N ARG A 48 4.92 7.37 -14.75
CA ARG A 48 5.30 8.52 -13.92
C ARG A 48 4.34 8.61 -12.74
N LEU A 49 4.61 7.85 -11.69
CA LEU A 49 3.76 7.78 -10.51
C LEU A 49 4.00 8.99 -9.59
N LEU A 50 2.93 9.63 -9.11
CA LEU A 50 3.05 10.84 -8.27
C LEU A 50 2.18 10.82 -7.00
N GLY A 51 0.95 10.35 -7.10
CA GLY A 51 0.01 10.27 -5.98
C GLY A 51 -0.13 8.85 -5.46
N LEU A 52 -0.33 8.71 -4.16
CA LEU A 52 -0.55 7.44 -3.48
C LEU A 52 -1.52 7.63 -2.31
N ALA A 53 -2.49 6.72 -2.18
CA ALA A 53 -3.37 6.60 -1.04
C ALA A 53 -3.60 5.11 -0.73
N ALA A 54 -3.72 4.78 0.56
CA ALA A 54 -4.01 3.43 1.02
C ALA A 54 -5.36 3.40 1.76
N ASP A 55 -6.24 2.51 1.33
CA ASP A 55 -7.42 2.09 2.08
C ASP A 55 -7.09 0.76 2.77
N TRP A 56 -6.66 0.84 4.02
CA TRP A 56 -6.29 -0.33 4.82
C TRP A 56 -7.51 -1.19 5.21
N ARG A 57 -8.72 -0.59 5.28
CA ARG A 57 -9.94 -1.35 5.60
C ARG A 57 -10.45 -2.11 4.38
N GLY A 58 -10.35 -1.50 3.21
CA GLY A 58 -10.71 -2.10 1.91
C GLY A 58 -9.59 -2.88 1.24
N GLU A 59 -8.43 -3.01 1.88
CA GLU A 59 -7.23 -3.72 1.41
C GLU A 59 -6.75 -3.28 0.01
N ARG A 60 -6.78 -1.97 -0.24
CA ARG A 60 -6.54 -1.39 -1.57
C ARG A 60 -5.54 -0.24 -1.52
N LEU A 61 -4.66 -0.19 -2.52
CA LEU A 61 -3.85 0.97 -2.88
C LEU A 61 -4.49 1.69 -4.06
N TYR A 62 -4.33 3.01 -4.07
CA TYR A 62 -4.72 3.88 -5.17
C TYR A 62 -3.54 4.78 -5.52
N TYR A 63 -3.18 4.84 -6.79
CA TYR A 63 -2.05 5.65 -7.24
C TYR A 63 -2.31 6.30 -8.59
N THR A 64 -1.67 7.44 -8.83
CA THR A 64 -1.79 8.18 -10.09
C THR A 64 -0.58 7.94 -10.96
N ASP A 65 -0.81 7.62 -12.23
CA ASP A 65 0.20 7.67 -13.28
C ASP A 65 -0.09 8.90 -14.14
N VAL A 66 0.90 9.75 -14.37
CA VAL A 66 0.79 10.94 -15.23
C VAL A 66 1.65 10.83 -16.49
N SER A 67 2.05 9.61 -16.85
CA SER A 67 2.74 9.35 -18.12
C SER A 67 1.82 9.65 -19.33
N PRO A 68 2.39 10.07 -20.48
CA PRO A 68 1.60 10.42 -21.67
C PRO A 68 0.75 9.26 -22.22
N THR A 69 1.26 8.03 -22.15
CA THR A 69 0.63 6.84 -22.76
C THR A 69 -0.12 5.97 -21.75
N GLY A 70 0.10 6.17 -20.45
CA GLY A 70 -0.48 5.39 -19.35
C GLY A 70 -1.36 6.18 -18.39
N GLY A 71 -1.50 7.50 -18.58
CA GLY A 71 -2.08 8.41 -17.59
C GLY A 71 -3.45 8.00 -17.04
N GLY A 72 -3.61 8.03 -15.71
CA GLY A 72 -4.87 7.78 -15.01
C GLY A 72 -4.70 7.39 -13.55
N ILE A 73 -5.81 7.02 -12.92
CA ILE A 73 -5.83 6.47 -11.56
C ILE A 73 -5.85 4.96 -11.65
N TYR A 74 -4.99 4.31 -10.88
CA TYR A 74 -4.86 2.87 -10.79
C TYR A 74 -5.14 2.41 -9.37
N THR A 75 -5.54 1.14 -9.25
CA THR A 75 -5.68 0.46 -7.98
C THR A 75 -5.00 -0.90 -8.01
N ALA A 76 -4.53 -1.35 -6.86
CA ALA A 76 -3.97 -2.67 -6.61
C ALA A 76 -4.38 -3.10 -5.19
N ASN A 77 -4.26 -4.38 -4.84
CA ASN A 77 -4.32 -4.78 -3.43
C ASN A 77 -3.06 -4.30 -2.67
N LEU A 78 -3.06 -4.43 -1.34
CA LEU A 78 -1.95 -4.00 -0.47
C LEU A 78 -0.61 -4.73 -0.74
N GLN A 79 -0.64 -5.85 -1.46
CA GLN A 79 0.54 -6.62 -1.87
C GLN A 79 0.90 -6.39 -3.36
N GLY A 80 0.23 -5.46 -4.03
CA GLY A 80 0.51 -5.08 -5.42
C GLY A 80 -0.10 -5.97 -6.51
N GLY A 81 -0.92 -6.95 -6.14
CA GLY A 81 -1.72 -7.76 -7.07
C GLY A 81 -3.02 -7.06 -7.51
N ASP A 82 -3.77 -7.68 -8.42
CA ASP A 82 -5.05 -7.17 -8.95
C ASP A 82 -4.98 -5.72 -9.46
N VAL A 83 -3.88 -5.41 -10.17
CA VAL A 83 -3.64 -4.08 -10.72
C VAL A 83 -4.62 -3.79 -11.84
N ARG A 84 -5.36 -2.68 -11.72
CA ARG A 84 -6.27 -2.22 -12.77
C ARG A 84 -6.40 -0.70 -12.79
N LYS A 85 -6.63 -0.17 -13.99
CA LYS A 85 -6.98 1.24 -14.18
C LYS A 85 -8.42 1.45 -13.71
N LEU A 86 -8.66 2.44 -12.86
CA LEU A 86 -10.01 2.79 -12.46
C LEU A 86 -10.74 3.47 -13.62
N PRO A 87 -11.97 3.06 -13.93
CA PRO A 87 -12.79 3.77 -14.90
C PRO A 87 -13.21 5.11 -14.31
N ILE A 88 -12.58 6.19 -14.76
CA ILE A 88 -13.05 7.55 -14.45
C ILE A 88 -14.17 7.86 -15.42
N GLN A 89 -15.40 7.64 -15.00
CA GLN A 89 -16.56 8.18 -15.70
C GLN A 89 -16.75 9.61 -15.22
N TYR A 90 -16.50 10.58 -16.11
CA TYR A 90 -16.96 11.94 -15.88
C TYR A 90 -18.48 11.92 -16.08
N PRO A 91 -19.30 12.23 -15.06
CA PRO A 91 -20.72 12.43 -15.26
C PRO A 91 -20.90 13.63 -16.19
N GLY A 92 -21.31 13.37 -17.44
CA GLY A 92 -21.70 14.39 -18.41
C GLY A 92 -20.56 15.28 -18.90
N LYS A 93 -20.04 15.00 -20.10
CA LYS A 93 -19.60 16.12 -20.96
C LYS A 93 -20.88 16.80 -21.44
N PHE A 94 -21.15 18.01 -20.95
CA PHE A 94 -22.13 18.91 -21.56
C PHE A 94 -21.60 19.41 -22.91
#